data_AF-A0AA39RUV2-F1
#
_entry.id   AF-A0AA39RUV2-F1
#
_cell.length_a   1.000
_cell.length_b   1.000
_cell.length_c   1.000
_cell.angle_alpha   90.00
_cell.angle_beta   90.00
_cell.angle_gamma   90.00
#
_symmetry.space_group_name_H-M   'P 1'
#
loop_
_entity.id
_entity.type
_entity.pdbx_description
1 polymer ?
#
loop_
_entity_poly.entity_id
_entity_poly.type
_entity_poly.pdbx_seq_one_letter_code
_entity_poly.pdbx_strand_id
1 'polypeptide(L)'
;MALVLRYPICLFTLIVIFSLSNDNLCFSKAQSDWSPAGATWYGPPTGAGSDGGACGYQDAVEQAPFSSLVSAGGPSLFNSGNGCGACYQVKCMINVNGACSENPVRVVITDECPGCVSESVHFDLSGTAFGAMAASGQANQLRNAGVLQIQYRRVECDYSGTNVVFVVDSGSNPYYFAVLIKFVEGDGNLAAVDLQQTSQSNTWLPMQHSWGAVWKLNSGSALTAPFSLRLTAAVSGETIVANNVIPAGWQAGKPVTVVITDECPGCDSVHFDLSGTAFGAMAAPGKADQLRNAGTLQIQYTRVKCNYPGVAVAFHVDSGSNPYYFATVVEFDDGEGGLSTVELQQNGQDNWLTMQRLWGANWKLNSGSPLAAPFSLRLTSGESRKTVLASKVIPAGWQPGKTYRSHVNFHS
;
A
#
# COMPACT_ATOMS: atom_id res chain seq x y z
N MET A 1 -104.55 13.19 13.91
CA MET A 1 -103.25 12.53 14.16
C MET A 1 -102.33 12.89 13.01
N ALA A 2 -101.23 13.56 13.31
CA ALA A 2 -100.54 14.49 12.42
C ALA A 2 -99.66 13.83 11.35
N LEU A 3 -99.68 14.52 10.22
CA LEU A 3 -98.98 14.40 8.96
C LEU A 3 -97.44 14.64 9.01
N VAL A 4 -96.77 14.00 8.04
CA VAL A 4 -95.85 14.60 7.02
C VAL A 4 -94.33 14.51 7.18
N LEU A 5 -93.75 13.97 6.10
CA LEU A 5 -92.36 13.99 5.68
C LEU A 5 -91.74 15.40 5.70
N ARG A 6 -90.46 15.50 6.04
CA ARG A 6 -89.65 16.70 5.81
C ARG A 6 -88.34 16.36 5.10
N TYR A 7 -88.19 16.87 3.89
CA TYR A 7 -86.93 17.46 3.40
C TYR A 7 -86.91 18.94 3.81
N PRO A 8 -85.74 19.54 4.13
CA PRO A 8 -85.23 20.66 3.32
C PRO A 8 -83.70 20.64 3.17
N ILE A 9 -83.13 20.94 1.99
CA ILE A 9 -82.84 22.26 1.40
C ILE A 9 -81.78 23.07 2.19
N CYS A 10 -80.69 23.32 1.46
CA CYS A 10 -79.51 24.11 1.75
C CYS A 10 -79.82 25.62 1.75
N LEU A 11 -79.26 26.40 2.69
CA LEU A 11 -78.94 27.82 2.46
C LEU A 11 -77.82 28.30 3.40
N PHE A 12 -76.91 29.07 2.83
CA PHE A 12 -75.64 29.61 3.35
C PHE A 12 -75.79 30.62 4.51
N THR A 13 -74.83 30.62 5.44
CA THR A 13 -74.27 31.86 6.04
C THR A 13 -72.85 31.66 6.61
N LEU A 14 -71.94 32.49 6.09
CA LEU A 14 -70.59 32.91 6.49
C LEU A 14 -69.99 32.36 7.82
N ILE A 15 -68.87 31.61 7.72
CA ILE A 15 -67.90 31.45 8.81
C ILE A 15 -66.50 31.77 8.28
N VAL A 16 -65.82 32.64 9.03
CA VAL A 16 -64.51 33.23 8.76
C VAL A 16 -63.42 32.16 8.67
N ILE A 17 -62.63 32.22 7.60
CA ILE A 17 -61.47 31.35 7.35
C ILE A 17 -60.32 31.81 8.26
N PHE A 18 -60.00 30.99 9.27
CA PHE A 18 -58.66 30.97 9.85
C PHE A 18 -57.90 29.79 9.22
N SER A 19 -56.94 30.13 8.36
CA SER A 19 -56.02 29.17 7.76
C SER A 19 -55.13 28.58 8.86
N LEU A 20 -55.43 27.34 9.28
CA LEU A 20 -54.47 26.47 9.94
C LEU A 20 -53.88 25.57 8.87
N SER A 21 -52.72 25.96 8.36
CA SER A 21 -51.88 25.13 7.51
C SER A 21 -51.48 23.88 8.29
N ASN A 22 -52.09 22.75 7.96
CA ASN A 22 -51.57 21.43 8.35
C ASN A 22 -50.40 21.08 7.42
N ASP A 23 -49.30 21.80 7.58
CA ASP A 23 -48.01 21.35 7.06
C ASP A 23 -47.50 20.26 7.99
N ASN A 24 -47.93 19.02 7.74
CA ASN A 24 -47.17 17.84 8.16
C ASN A 24 -45.85 17.82 7.37
N LEU A 25 -44.95 18.73 7.72
CA LEU A 25 -43.53 18.58 7.43
C LEU A 25 -43.04 17.41 8.28
N CYS A 26 -43.11 16.21 7.70
CA CYS A 26 -42.26 15.12 8.14
C CYS A 26 -40.82 15.59 7.96
N PHE A 27 -40.24 16.16 9.01
CA PHE A 27 -38.82 16.35 9.12
C PHE A 27 -38.22 14.94 9.28
N SER A 28 -38.04 14.22 8.18
CA SER A 28 -37.07 13.14 8.14
C SER A 28 -35.73 13.81 8.40
N LYS A 29 -35.30 13.86 9.65
CA LYS A 29 -33.91 14.12 9.97
C LYS A 29 -33.15 13.09 9.15
N ALA A 30 -32.49 13.52 8.07
CA ALA A 30 -31.66 12.63 7.26
C ALA A 30 -30.68 12.01 8.25
N GLN A 31 -30.93 10.76 8.63
CA GLN A 31 -30.10 10.07 9.58
C GLN A 31 -28.78 9.91 8.84
N SER A 32 -27.79 10.67 9.29
CA SER A 32 -26.42 10.60 8.79
C SER A 32 -26.04 9.12 8.69
N ASP A 33 -25.59 8.69 7.52
CA ASP A 33 -25.12 7.32 7.23
C ASP A 33 -23.79 6.98 7.96
N TRP A 34 -23.32 7.92 8.78
CA TRP A 34 -22.15 7.82 9.63
C TRP A 34 -22.50 7.29 11.02
N SER A 35 -21.71 6.33 11.49
CA SER A 35 -21.76 5.78 12.85
C SER A 35 -20.59 6.30 13.70
N PRO A 36 -20.74 6.43 15.03
CA PRO A 36 -19.65 6.84 15.91
C PRO A 36 -18.65 5.71 16.15
N ALA A 37 -17.37 6.02 16.27
CA ALA A 37 -16.32 5.09 16.70
C ALA A 37 -15.22 5.79 17.48
N GLY A 38 -14.49 5.04 18.31
CA GLY A 38 -13.21 5.48 18.85
C GLY A 38 -12.11 5.38 17.82
N ALA A 39 -11.11 6.24 17.90
CA ALA A 39 -9.89 6.08 17.13
C ALA A 39 -8.63 6.52 17.89
N THR A 40 -7.58 5.72 17.74
CA THR A 40 -6.20 6.04 18.09
C THR A 40 -5.32 5.93 16.84
N TRP A 41 -4.01 6.07 17.03
CA TRP A 41 -3.05 5.71 15.99
C TRP A 41 -1.80 5.04 16.56
N TYR A 42 -1.12 4.29 15.70
CA TYR A 42 0.08 3.53 16.04
C TYR A 42 1.17 3.63 14.96
N GLY A 43 2.39 3.22 15.33
CA GLY A 43 3.55 3.22 14.46
C GLY A 43 4.13 4.62 14.18
N PRO A 44 4.92 4.78 13.09
CA PRO A 44 5.52 6.06 12.73
C PRO A 44 4.48 7.11 12.29
N PRO A 45 4.69 8.42 12.54
CA PRO A 45 3.75 9.49 12.19
C PRO A 45 3.36 9.57 10.71
N THR A 46 4.21 9.06 9.81
CA THR A 46 3.99 9.02 8.35
C THR A 46 4.14 7.59 7.80
N GLY A 47 3.96 6.58 8.65
CA GLY A 47 4.04 5.16 8.28
C GLY A 47 2.65 4.51 8.18
N ALA A 48 2.65 3.20 7.93
CA ALA A 48 1.46 2.36 7.81
C ALA A 48 1.04 1.66 9.12
N GLY A 49 1.58 2.07 10.27
CA GLY A 49 1.40 1.34 11.53
C GLY A 49 2.50 0.29 11.71
N SER A 50 2.16 -0.99 11.57
CA SER A 50 3.09 -2.13 11.65
C SER A 50 3.39 -2.71 10.26
N ASP A 51 4.56 -3.35 10.12
CA ASP A 51 4.90 -4.09 8.90
C ASP A 51 4.10 -5.40 8.83
N GLY A 52 2.94 -5.35 8.21
CA GLY A 52 2.27 -6.51 7.66
C GLY A 52 1.06 -7.07 8.40
N GLY A 53 0.83 -6.64 9.64
CA GLY A 53 -0.38 -6.83 10.43
C GLY A 53 -0.93 -8.26 10.54
N ALA A 54 -1.98 -8.41 11.34
CA ALA A 54 -2.71 -9.66 11.52
C ALA A 54 -3.37 -10.15 10.21
N CYS A 55 -3.63 -9.29 9.22
CA CYS A 55 -4.17 -9.73 7.93
C CYS A 55 -3.16 -10.41 7.00
N GLY A 56 -1.86 -10.27 7.28
CA GLY A 56 -0.80 -10.91 6.50
C GLY A 56 -0.37 -10.14 5.26
N TYR A 57 -0.79 -8.89 5.08
CA TYR A 57 -0.50 -8.12 3.86
C TYR A 57 0.98 -7.71 3.71
N GLN A 58 1.78 -7.83 4.77
CA GLN A 58 3.23 -7.55 4.75
C GLN A 58 3.53 -6.12 4.24
N ASP A 59 4.59 -5.95 3.47
CA ASP A 59 5.07 -4.72 2.84
C ASP A 59 4.02 -3.98 1.99
N ALA A 60 2.94 -4.66 1.60
CA ALA A 60 1.88 -4.05 0.81
C ALA A 60 1.16 -2.91 1.54
N VAL A 61 1.16 -2.89 2.88
CA VAL A 61 0.48 -1.83 3.67
C VAL A 61 1.08 -0.44 3.45
N GLU A 62 2.37 -0.36 3.13
CA GLU A 62 3.07 0.89 2.85
C GLU A 62 2.95 1.33 1.39
N GLN A 63 2.77 0.37 0.48
CA GLN A 63 2.80 0.57 -0.96
C GLN A 63 1.41 0.85 -1.52
N ALA A 64 1.34 1.45 -2.72
CA ALA A 64 0.09 1.51 -3.45
C ALA A 64 -0.47 0.08 -3.68
N PRO A 65 -1.80 -0.12 -3.59
CA PRO A 65 -2.84 0.90 -3.46
C PRO A 65 -3.21 1.27 -2.01
N PHE A 66 -2.64 0.63 -0.98
CA PHE A 66 -2.93 0.97 0.42
C PHE A 66 -2.30 2.29 0.83
N SER A 67 -1.06 2.56 0.38
CA SER A 67 -0.34 3.83 0.56
C SER A 67 -0.37 4.33 2.01
N SER A 68 -0.18 3.42 2.96
CA SER A 68 -0.24 3.68 4.40
C SER A 68 -1.60 4.14 4.91
N LEU A 69 -2.67 4.15 4.11
CA LEU A 69 -4.05 4.47 4.53
C LEU A 69 -4.76 3.24 5.08
N VAL A 70 -4.28 2.76 6.22
CA VAL A 70 -4.67 1.48 6.83
C VAL A 70 -5.03 1.64 8.31
N SER A 71 -5.64 0.61 8.88
CA SER A 71 -6.01 0.55 10.31
C SER A 71 -5.93 -0.88 10.87
N ALA A 72 -5.48 -0.98 12.11
CA ALA A 72 -5.78 -2.09 12.99
C ALA A 72 -7.21 -1.95 13.52
N GLY A 73 -8.05 -2.95 13.27
CA GLY A 73 -9.45 -2.94 13.73
C GLY A 73 -9.58 -3.52 15.13
N GLY A 74 -10.43 -2.92 15.96
CA GLY A 74 -10.94 -3.60 17.15
C GLY A 74 -11.73 -4.88 16.80
N PRO A 75 -12.13 -5.70 17.77
CA PRO A 75 -12.70 -7.03 17.51
C PRO A 75 -13.91 -7.05 16.56
N SER A 76 -14.75 -6.00 16.59
CA SER A 76 -15.92 -5.88 15.70
C SER A 76 -15.56 -5.59 14.24
N LEU A 77 -14.41 -4.94 13.99
CA LEU A 77 -13.91 -4.62 12.65
C LEU A 77 -13.01 -5.73 12.11
N PHE A 78 -12.06 -6.21 12.90
CA PHE A 78 -11.14 -7.28 12.50
C PHE A 78 -11.87 -8.62 12.35
N ASN A 79 -12.84 -8.90 13.23
CA ASN A 79 -13.72 -10.07 13.21
C ASN A 79 -12.96 -11.40 12.97
N SER A 80 -11.92 -11.65 13.77
CA SER A 80 -11.04 -12.82 13.67
C SER A 80 -10.44 -13.00 12.26
N GLY A 81 -10.12 -11.91 11.58
CA GLY A 81 -9.57 -11.89 10.23
C GLY A 81 -10.61 -11.79 9.12
N ASN A 82 -11.89 -12.03 9.39
CA ASN A 82 -12.95 -11.90 8.38
C ASN A 82 -13.15 -10.45 7.92
N GLY A 83 -12.69 -9.47 8.69
CA GLY A 83 -12.71 -8.06 8.28
C GLY A 83 -11.51 -7.62 7.43
N CYS A 84 -10.52 -8.49 7.23
CA CYS A 84 -9.32 -8.14 6.47
C CYS A 84 -9.67 -7.73 5.04
N GLY A 85 -9.13 -6.58 4.63
CA GLY A 85 -9.42 -5.98 3.33
C GLY A 85 -10.67 -5.11 3.26
N ALA A 86 -11.53 -5.09 4.29
CA ALA A 86 -12.71 -4.22 4.29
C ALA A 86 -12.33 -2.73 4.31
N CYS A 87 -13.01 -1.93 3.49
CA CYS A 87 -12.80 -0.49 3.40
C CYS A 87 -13.84 0.33 4.17
N TYR A 88 -13.37 1.39 4.80
CA TYR A 88 -14.18 2.36 5.53
C TYR A 88 -13.76 3.76 5.15
N GLN A 89 -14.71 4.69 5.19
CA GLN A 89 -14.37 6.10 5.33
C GLN A 89 -14.45 6.48 6.80
N VAL A 90 -13.46 7.22 7.27
CA VAL A 90 -13.38 7.77 8.64
C VAL A 90 -13.19 9.28 8.57
N LYS A 91 -13.80 10.02 9.49
CA LYS A 91 -13.61 11.46 9.63
C LYS A 91 -13.71 11.89 11.08
N CYS A 92 -13.00 12.95 11.45
CA CYS A 92 -13.17 13.63 12.72
C CYS A 92 -13.86 14.99 12.51
N MET A 93 -14.56 15.48 13.53
CA MET A 93 -15.38 16.69 13.45
C MET A 93 -14.70 17.85 14.20
N ILE A 94 -14.87 19.09 13.73
CA ILE A 94 -14.24 20.28 14.34
C ILE A 94 -14.67 20.46 15.80
N ASN A 95 -15.92 20.10 16.11
CA ASN A 95 -16.45 20.19 17.47
C ASN A 95 -15.85 19.14 18.44
N VAL A 96 -15.21 18.08 17.92
CA VAL A 96 -14.45 17.11 18.73
C VAL A 96 -13.01 17.58 18.89
N ASN A 97 -12.38 18.06 17.82
CA ASN A 97 -11.04 18.64 17.85
C ASN A 97 -10.90 19.72 16.78
N GLY A 98 -10.44 20.91 17.16
CA GLY A 98 -10.26 22.04 16.24
C GLY A 98 -9.25 21.79 15.12
N ALA A 99 -8.46 20.71 15.19
CA ALA A 99 -7.53 20.29 14.14
C ALA A 99 -8.18 19.47 13.01
N CYS A 100 -9.45 19.10 13.15
CA CYS A 100 -10.17 18.27 12.18
C CYS A 100 -10.48 19.03 10.88
N SER A 101 -10.36 18.33 9.75
CA SER A 101 -10.77 18.85 8.44
C SER A 101 -12.24 18.63 8.09
N GLU A 102 -12.91 17.68 8.79
CA GLU A 102 -14.23 17.12 8.45
C GLU A 102 -14.31 16.36 7.12
N ASN A 103 -13.21 16.30 6.36
CA ASN A 103 -13.12 15.51 5.14
C ASN A 103 -12.85 14.04 5.49
N PRO A 104 -13.54 13.09 4.81
CA PRO A 104 -13.33 11.68 5.07
C PRO A 104 -12.06 11.13 4.41
N VAL A 105 -11.40 10.22 5.11
CA VAL A 105 -10.25 9.44 4.64
C VAL A 105 -10.70 8.00 4.46
N ARG A 106 -10.40 7.39 3.31
CA ARG A 106 -10.63 5.96 3.10
C ARG A 106 -9.49 5.16 3.75
N VAL A 107 -9.83 4.17 4.56
CA VAL A 107 -8.89 3.28 5.24
C VAL A 107 -9.26 1.82 5.02
N VAL A 108 -8.26 0.95 5.05
CA VAL A 108 -8.43 -0.51 4.90
C VAL A 108 -8.08 -1.20 6.22
N ILE A 109 -8.87 -2.19 6.62
CA ILE A 109 -8.53 -3.04 7.78
C ILE A 109 -7.42 -4.03 7.37
N THR A 110 -6.24 -3.88 7.96
CA THR A 110 -5.05 -4.69 7.64
C THR A 110 -4.40 -5.35 8.86
N ASP A 111 -4.88 -5.04 10.05
CA ASP A 111 -4.30 -5.49 11.30
C ASP A 111 -5.37 -5.63 12.40
N GLU A 112 -4.99 -6.19 13.54
CA GLU A 112 -5.84 -6.36 14.71
C GLU A 112 -5.36 -5.47 15.85
N CYS A 113 -6.29 -4.80 16.53
CA CYS A 113 -6.03 -4.19 17.83
C CYS A 113 -6.83 -4.92 18.91
N PRO A 114 -6.26 -5.95 19.58
CA PRO A 114 -6.97 -6.72 20.58
C PRO A 114 -7.40 -5.88 21.80
N GLY A 115 -6.64 -4.83 22.13
CA GLY A 115 -6.91 -3.93 23.27
C GLY A 115 -7.91 -2.81 22.97
N CYS A 116 -8.35 -2.66 21.72
CA CYS A 116 -9.23 -1.59 21.30
C CYS A 116 -10.71 -1.94 21.56
N VAL A 117 -11.08 -2.02 22.84
CA VAL A 117 -12.40 -2.47 23.32
C VAL A 117 -13.17 -1.43 24.15
N SER A 118 -12.60 -0.25 24.35
CA SER A 118 -13.24 0.85 25.10
C SER A 118 -14.54 1.33 24.44
N GLU A 119 -14.62 1.23 23.12
CA GLU A 119 -15.77 1.54 22.30
C GLU A 119 -16.29 0.28 21.58
N SER A 120 -17.57 0.27 21.22
CA SER A 120 -18.15 -0.84 20.44
C SER A 120 -17.50 -1.03 19.06
N VAL A 121 -16.93 0.06 18.51
CA VAL A 121 -16.17 0.09 17.26
C VAL A 121 -14.98 1.02 17.48
N HIS A 122 -13.79 0.53 17.19
CA HIS A 122 -12.55 1.26 17.40
C HIS A 122 -11.58 1.04 16.24
N PHE A 123 -11.05 2.13 15.69
CA PHE A 123 -10.03 2.14 14.64
C PHE A 123 -8.69 2.59 15.22
N ASP A 124 -7.71 1.70 15.30
CA ASP A 124 -6.34 2.12 15.57
C ASP A 124 -5.65 2.37 14.23
N LEU A 125 -5.63 3.64 13.82
CA LEU A 125 -5.22 4.08 12.49
C LEU A 125 -3.70 4.09 12.34
N SER A 126 -3.19 3.96 11.11
CA SER A 126 -1.80 4.33 10.86
C SER A 126 -1.57 5.82 11.14
N GLY A 127 -0.33 6.22 11.46
CA GLY A 127 0.01 7.64 11.61
C GLY A 127 -0.33 8.49 10.37
N THR A 128 -0.21 7.89 9.17
CA THR A 128 -0.60 8.52 7.91
C THR A 128 -2.11 8.72 7.82
N ALA A 129 -2.92 7.69 8.06
CA ALA A 129 -4.38 7.77 8.00
C ALA A 129 -4.94 8.72 9.05
N PHE A 130 -4.43 8.67 10.28
CA PHE A 130 -4.86 9.56 11.36
C PHE A 130 -4.55 11.02 11.04
N GLY A 131 -3.33 11.29 10.55
CA GLY A 131 -2.93 12.63 10.12
C GLY A 131 -3.74 13.17 8.95
N ALA A 132 -4.20 12.30 8.04
CA ALA A 132 -4.98 12.67 6.87
C ALA A 132 -6.39 13.19 7.21
N MET A 133 -6.91 12.92 8.41
CA MET A 133 -8.17 13.51 8.88
C MET A 133 -8.03 14.98 9.30
N ALA A 134 -6.81 15.47 9.51
CA ALA A 134 -6.55 16.82 9.97
C ALA A 134 -6.68 17.88 8.86
N ALA A 135 -6.96 19.12 9.23
CA ALA A 135 -6.84 20.24 8.31
C ALA A 135 -5.37 20.43 7.89
N SER A 136 -5.16 21.11 6.76
CA SER A 136 -3.83 21.31 6.18
C SER A 136 -2.86 21.91 7.20
N GLY A 137 -1.70 21.25 7.38
CA GLY A 137 -0.67 21.65 8.34
C GLY A 137 -0.92 21.23 9.81
N GLN A 138 -2.06 20.61 10.13
CA GLN A 138 -2.45 20.28 11.51
C GLN A 138 -2.35 18.78 11.84
N ALA A 139 -1.77 17.96 10.97
CA ALA A 139 -1.65 16.51 11.18
C ALA A 139 -0.93 16.14 12.49
N ASN A 140 0.16 16.84 12.85
CA ASN A 140 0.86 16.62 14.12
C ASN A 140 0.01 17.02 15.33
N GLN A 141 -0.72 18.12 15.22
CA GLN A 141 -1.62 18.59 16.28
C GLN A 141 -2.72 17.57 16.53
N LEU A 142 -3.32 17.04 15.46
CA LEU A 142 -4.36 16.01 15.58
C LEU A 142 -3.78 14.74 16.22
N ARG A 143 -2.64 14.23 15.73
CA ARG A 143 -1.96 13.03 16.31
C ARG A 143 -1.67 13.16 17.80
N ASN A 144 -1.33 14.37 18.27
CA ASN A 144 -1.05 14.64 19.68
C ASN A 144 -2.31 14.61 20.57
N ALA A 145 -3.51 14.53 20.01
CA ALA A 145 -4.74 14.35 20.78
C ALA A 145 -4.84 12.96 21.43
N GLY A 146 -4.10 11.96 20.91
CA GLY A 146 -4.15 10.58 21.38
C GLY A 146 -5.42 9.86 20.91
N VAL A 147 -6.49 9.94 21.70
CA VAL A 147 -7.78 9.27 21.42
C VAL A 147 -8.79 10.29 20.90
N LEU A 148 -9.47 9.97 19.80
CA LEU A 148 -10.54 10.78 19.22
C LEU A 148 -11.84 10.00 19.09
N GLN A 149 -12.96 10.68 19.30
CA GLN A 149 -14.25 10.20 18.81
C GLN A 149 -14.41 10.62 17.35
N ILE A 150 -14.53 9.64 16.46
CA ILE A 150 -14.66 9.84 15.03
C ILE A 150 -16.03 9.37 14.54
N GLN A 151 -16.30 9.68 13.28
CA GLN A 151 -17.41 9.13 12.52
C GLN A 151 -16.85 8.20 11.45
N TYR A 152 -17.52 7.07 11.22
CA TYR A 152 -17.15 6.13 10.16
C TYR A 152 -18.37 5.63 9.39
N ARG A 153 -18.13 5.15 8.16
CA ARG A 153 -19.08 4.36 7.39
C ARG A 153 -18.33 3.36 6.53
N ARG A 154 -18.94 2.21 6.26
CA ARG A 154 -18.39 1.23 5.32
C ARG A 154 -18.53 1.74 3.90
N VAL A 155 -17.52 1.50 3.06
CA VAL A 155 -17.54 1.86 1.63
C VAL A 155 -16.91 0.73 0.82
N GLU A 156 -17.16 0.72 -0.48
CA GLU A 156 -16.44 -0.16 -1.39
C GLU A 156 -14.95 0.22 -1.47
N CYS A 157 -14.11 -0.80 -1.57
CA CYS A 157 -12.72 -0.70 -1.94
C CYS A 157 -12.59 -0.43 -3.43
N ASP A 158 -11.81 0.59 -3.78
CA ASP A 158 -11.48 0.95 -5.15
C ASP A 158 -9.97 0.98 -5.30
N TYR A 159 -9.46 0.01 -6.06
CA TYR A 159 -8.06 -0.20 -6.39
C TYR A 159 -7.83 -0.08 -7.89
N SER A 160 -8.66 0.71 -8.58
CA SER A 160 -8.69 0.85 -10.05
C SER A 160 -7.30 0.84 -10.66
N GLY A 161 -7.05 -0.15 -11.54
CA GLY A 161 -5.74 -0.36 -12.16
C GLY A 161 -4.82 -1.35 -11.44
N THR A 162 -5.26 -1.92 -10.31
CA THR A 162 -4.56 -2.98 -9.57
C THR A 162 -5.31 -4.30 -9.68
N ASN A 163 -4.61 -5.36 -10.06
CA ASN A 163 -5.21 -6.69 -10.10
C ASN A 163 -5.27 -7.31 -8.69
N VAL A 164 -6.25 -8.20 -8.47
CA VAL A 164 -6.25 -9.10 -7.31
C VAL A 164 -4.95 -9.92 -7.33
N VAL A 165 -4.25 -9.96 -6.20
CA VAL A 165 -2.96 -10.67 -6.07
C VAL A 165 -3.12 -11.89 -5.18
N PHE A 166 -2.55 -13.00 -5.64
CA PHE A 166 -2.55 -14.28 -4.95
C PHE A 166 -1.11 -14.64 -4.57
N VAL A 167 -0.84 -14.80 -3.28
CA VAL A 167 0.47 -15.20 -2.77
C VAL A 167 0.35 -16.58 -2.15
N VAL A 168 0.96 -17.58 -2.79
CA VAL A 168 0.95 -18.96 -2.28
C VAL A 168 1.86 -19.05 -1.06
N ASP A 169 1.31 -19.55 0.04
CA ASP A 169 2.02 -19.72 1.31
C ASP A 169 3.20 -20.69 1.15
N SER A 170 4.31 -20.41 1.84
CA SER A 170 5.54 -21.20 1.74
C SER A 170 5.40 -22.64 2.27
N GLY A 171 4.41 -22.91 3.12
CA GLY A 171 4.08 -24.26 3.59
C GLY A 171 3.27 -25.09 2.58
N SER A 172 2.82 -24.49 1.47
CA SER A 172 2.01 -25.17 0.46
C SER A 172 2.80 -26.28 -0.24
N ASN A 173 2.13 -27.40 -0.50
CA ASN A 173 2.64 -28.59 -1.16
C ASN A 173 1.48 -29.32 -1.87
N PRO A 174 1.71 -30.44 -2.58
CA PRO A 174 0.62 -31.11 -3.29
C PRO A 174 -0.57 -31.56 -2.43
N TYR A 175 -0.45 -31.70 -1.11
CA TYR A 175 -1.54 -32.16 -0.23
C TYR A 175 -2.14 -31.05 0.65
N TYR A 176 -1.50 -29.88 0.68
CA TYR A 176 -1.90 -28.72 1.46
C TYR A 176 -1.66 -27.46 0.63
N PHE A 177 -2.70 -26.66 0.42
CA PHE A 177 -2.57 -25.41 -0.31
C PHE A 177 -3.07 -24.26 0.55
N ALA A 178 -2.30 -23.18 0.67
CA ALA A 178 -2.76 -21.95 1.28
C ALA A 178 -2.36 -20.73 0.45
N VAL A 179 -3.24 -19.74 0.42
CA VAL A 179 -3.07 -18.54 -0.41
C VAL A 179 -3.54 -17.31 0.36
N LEU A 180 -2.69 -16.29 0.38
CA LEU A 180 -3.04 -14.94 0.80
C LEU A 180 -3.61 -14.19 -0.41
N ILE A 181 -4.76 -13.54 -0.23
CA ILE A 181 -5.44 -12.81 -1.29
C ILE A 181 -5.42 -11.32 -0.96
N LYS A 182 -4.86 -10.50 -1.86
CA LYS A 182 -4.73 -9.04 -1.69
C LYS A 182 -5.53 -8.29 -2.76
N PHE A 183 -5.87 -7.04 -2.46
CA PHE A 183 -6.45 -6.07 -3.40
C PHE A 183 -7.77 -6.54 -4.02
N VAL A 184 -8.64 -7.16 -3.22
CA VAL A 184 -10.01 -7.45 -3.61
C VAL A 184 -10.81 -6.14 -3.60
N GLU A 185 -11.37 -5.75 -4.73
CA GLU A 185 -12.21 -4.56 -4.85
C GLU A 185 -13.65 -4.82 -4.36
N GLY A 186 -14.50 -3.78 -4.36
CA GLY A 186 -15.89 -3.90 -3.90
C GLY A 186 -15.93 -4.06 -2.39
N ASP A 187 -16.50 -5.16 -1.88
CA ASP A 187 -16.63 -5.36 -0.44
C ASP A 187 -15.29 -5.40 0.32
N GLY A 188 -14.21 -5.75 -0.38
CA GLY A 188 -12.86 -5.89 0.17
C GLY A 188 -12.60 -7.22 0.87
N ASN A 189 -13.49 -7.62 1.79
CA ASN A 189 -13.38 -8.88 2.51
C ASN A 189 -14.23 -10.00 1.87
N LEU A 190 -13.81 -11.25 2.09
CA LEU A 190 -14.40 -12.43 1.45
C LEU A 190 -15.17 -13.29 2.47
N ALA A 191 -16.32 -13.81 2.06
CA ALA A 191 -17.07 -14.82 2.81
C ALA A 191 -16.64 -16.25 2.46
N ALA A 192 -16.18 -16.50 1.24
CA ALA A 192 -15.74 -17.82 0.81
C ALA A 192 -14.71 -17.74 -0.31
N VAL A 193 -13.85 -18.76 -0.35
CA VAL A 193 -12.91 -19.02 -1.44
C VAL A 193 -13.00 -20.48 -1.82
N ASP A 194 -13.10 -20.76 -3.12
CA ASP A 194 -13.06 -22.11 -3.66
C ASP A 194 -11.89 -22.28 -4.63
N LEU A 195 -11.34 -23.49 -4.68
CA LEU A 195 -10.28 -23.89 -5.59
C LEU A 195 -10.81 -24.89 -6.62
N GLN A 196 -10.48 -24.69 -7.89
CA GLN A 196 -10.72 -25.67 -8.95
C GLN A 196 -9.41 -26.09 -9.60
N GLN A 197 -9.25 -27.39 -9.83
CA GLN A 197 -8.16 -27.97 -10.60
C GLN A 197 -8.55 -28.01 -12.07
N THR A 198 -7.68 -27.56 -12.98
CA THR A 198 -7.96 -27.57 -14.43
C THR A 198 -8.31 -28.96 -14.96
N SER A 199 -7.66 -29.99 -14.40
CA SER A 199 -7.91 -31.41 -14.73
C SER A 199 -9.30 -31.92 -14.32
N GLN A 200 -10.04 -31.15 -13.51
CA GLN A 200 -11.36 -31.48 -12.97
C GLN A 200 -12.31 -30.29 -13.19
N SER A 201 -12.49 -29.91 -14.46
CA SER A 201 -13.03 -28.63 -14.95
C SER A 201 -14.43 -28.20 -14.49
N ASN A 202 -15.09 -28.91 -13.56
CA ASN A 202 -16.40 -28.54 -13.01
C ASN A 202 -16.54 -28.74 -11.49
N THR A 203 -15.47 -29.08 -10.77
CA THR A 203 -15.52 -29.28 -9.31
C THR A 203 -14.82 -28.13 -8.58
N TRP A 204 -15.56 -27.44 -7.73
CA TRP A 204 -15.04 -26.42 -6.81
C TRP A 204 -14.84 -27.02 -5.42
N LEU A 205 -13.62 -26.93 -4.91
CA LEU A 205 -13.24 -27.40 -3.58
C LEU A 205 -13.29 -26.21 -2.61
N PRO A 206 -14.18 -26.23 -1.60
CA PRO A 206 -14.26 -25.12 -0.66
C PRO A 206 -13.00 -25.03 0.19
N MET A 207 -12.42 -23.84 0.25
CA MET A 207 -11.28 -23.55 1.10
C MET A 207 -11.77 -23.07 2.47
N GLN A 208 -10.97 -23.34 3.50
CA GLN A 208 -11.20 -22.91 4.87
C GLN A 208 -10.48 -21.59 5.11
N HIS A 209 -11.15 -20.65 5.77
CA HIS A 209 -10.49 -19.47 6.31
C HIS A 209 -9.45 -19.93 7.33
N SER A 210 -8.19 -19.48 7.18
CA SER A 210 -7.11 -19.87 8.07
C SER A 210 -6.85 -18.80 9.13
N TRP A 211 -6.41 -17.63 8.69
CA TRP A 211 -6.14 -16.47 9.54
C TRP A 211 -5.99 -15.24 8.64
N GLY A 212 -6.44 -14.07 9.10
CA GLY A 212 -6.31 -12.83 8.33
C GLY A 212 -6.98 -12.95 6.95
N ALA A 213 -6.25 -12.62 5.88
CA ALA A 213 -6.70 -12.80 4.49
C ALA A 213 -6.21 -14.12 3.85
N VAL A 214 -5.81 -15.11 4.65
CA VAL A 214 -5.29 -16.41 4.17
C VAL A 214 -6.37 -17.48 4.17
N TRP A 215 -6.51 -18.16 3.03
CA TRP A 215 -7.42 -19.30 2.83
C TRP A 215 -6.61 -20.56 2.57
N LYS A 216 -7.04 -21.70 3.13
CA LYS A 216 -6.33 -22.99 3.02
C LYS A 216 -7.22 -24.15 2.59
N LEU A 217 -6.63 -25.16 1.99
CA LEU A 217 -7.27 -26.40 1.59
C LEU A 217 -6.39 -27.59 1.99
N ASN A 218 -6.96 -28.49 2.79
CA ASN A 218 -6.40 -29.83 3.04
C ASN A 218 -7.13 -30.81 2.13
N SER A 219 -6.56 -31.16 0.98
CA SER A 219 -7.27 -31.89 -0.07
C SER A 219 -7.37 -33.40 0.17
N GLY A 220 -6.58 -33.96 1.10
CA GLY A 220 -6.48 -35.40 1.37
C GLY A 220 -5.93 -36.25 0.21
N SER A 221 -5.68 -35.62 -0.94
CA SER A 221 -5.15 -36.22 -2.18
C SER A 221 -4.30 -35.19 -2.92
N ALA A 222 -3.36 -35.62 -3.75
CA ALA A 222 -2.46 -34.69 -4.42
C ALA A 222 -3.24 -33.76 -5.38
N LEU A 223 -3.15 -32.45 -5.12
CA LEU A 223 -3.63 -31.39 -5.98
C LEU A 223 -2.72 -31.25 -7.20
N THR A 224 -3.34 -31.05 -8.36
CA THR A 224 -2.69 -30.87 -9.66
C THR A 224 -3.04 -29.50 -10.22
N ALA A 225 -2.06 -28.60 -10.21
CA ALA A 225 -2.16 -27.27 -10.82
C ALA A 225 -2.21 -27.40 -12.37
N PRO A 226 -2.75 -26.41 -13.11
CA PRO A 226 -3.15 -25.06 -12.67
C PRO A 226 -4.41 -25.00 -11.82
N PHE A 227 -4.45 -24.04 -10.89
CA PHE A 227 -5.61 -23.77 -10.04
C PHE A 227 -6.33 -22.48 -10.44
N SER A 228 -7.65 -22.56 -10.55
CA SER A 228 -8.55 -21.42 -10.57
C SER A 228 -9.10 -21.16 -9.18
N LEU A 229 -9.30 -19.89 -8.83
CA LEU A 229 -9.88 -19.49 -7.54
C LEU A 229 -11.18 -18.72 -7.77
N ARG A 230 -12.24 -19.10 -7.05
CA ARG A 230 -13.51 -18.37 -7.00
C ARG A 230 -13.61 -17.67 -5.66
N LEU A 231 -13.82 -16.36 -5.69
CA LEU A 231 -13.90 -15.51 -4.51
C LEU A 231 -15.33 -15.02 -4.35
N THR A 232 -15.90 -15.18 -3.15
CA THR A 232 -17.26 -14.71 -2.82
C THR A 232 -17.18 -13.55 -1.84
N ALA A 233 -17.71 -12.39 -2.24
CA ALA A 233 -17.70 -11.17 -1.45
C ALA A 233 -18.58 -11.30 -0.19
N ALA A 234 -18.15 -10.70 0.93
CA ALA A 234 -18.77 -10.97 2.23
C ALA A 234 -20.12 -10.26 2.47
N VAL A 235 -20.42 -9.19 1.73
CA VAL A 235 -21.64 -8.39 1.90
C VAL A 235 -22.59 -8.58 0.72
N SER A 236 -22.09 -8.39 -0.50
CA SER A 236 -22.90 -8.47 -1.72
C SER A 236 -23.19 -9.92 -2.11
N GLY A 237 -22.32 -10.87 -1.71
CA GLY A 237 -22.38 -12.26 -2.16
C GLY A 237 -21.96 -12.44 -3.62
N GLU A 238 -21.48 -11.39 -4.28
CA GLU A 238 -20.98 -11.47 -5.65
C GLU A 238 -19.75 -12.35 -5.74
N THR A 239 -19.60 -13.03 -6.89
CA THR A 239 -18.49 -13.96 -7.11
C THR A 239 -17.63 -13.54 -8.28
N ILE A 240 -16.31 -13.58 -8.10
CA ILE A 240 -15.34 -13.44 -9.19
C ILE A 240 -14.52 -14.72 -9.34
N VAL A 241 -14.15 -15.06 -10.58
CA VAL A 241 -13.34 -16.25 -10.88
C VAL A 241 -12.01 -15.82 -11.50
N ALA A 242 -10.92 -16.12 -10.80
CA ALA A 242 -9.56 -16.00 -11.30
C ALA A 242 -9.14 -17.33 -11.94
N ASN A 243 -9.25 -17.41 -13.26
CA ASN A 243 -8.97 -18.64 -14.02
C ASN A 243 -7.47 -18.93 -14.10
N ASN A 244 -7.07 -20.16 -13.75
CA ASN A 244 -5.69 -20.66 -13.83
C ASN A 244 -4.65 -19.71 -13.20
N VAL A 245 -5.05 -18.97 -12.15
CA VAL A 245 -4.24 -17.91 -11.56
C VAL A 245 -3.01 -18.44 -10.83
N ILE A 246 -3.07 -19.70 -10.38
CA ILE A 246 -1.89 -20.42 -9.87
C ILE A 246 -1.43 -21.40 -10.96
N PRO A 247 -0.30 -21.14 -11.64
CA PRO A 247 0.15 -21.95 -12.77
C PRO A 247 0.73 -23.29 -12.33
N ALA A 248 0.83 -24.26 -13.24
CA ALA A 248 1.62 -25.47 -12.98
C ALA A 248 3.10 -25.13 -12.69
N GLY A 249 3.72 -25.83 -11.74
CA GLY A 249 5.11 -25.57 -11.34
C GLY A 249 5.31 -24.32 -10.47
N TRP A 250 4.23 -23.77 -9.88
CA TRP A 250 4.32 -22.70 -8.89
C TRP A 250 5.31 -23.06 -7.76
N GLN A 251 6.04 -22.06 -7.27
CA GLN A 251 6.92 -22.21 -6.12
C GLN A 251 6.27 -21.58 -4.89
N ALA A 252 6.46 -22.21 -3.73
CA ALA A 252 5.90 -21.76 -2.47
C ALA A 252 6.68 -20.55 -1.93
N GLY A 253 5.99 -19.51 -1.46
CA GLY A 253 6.58 -18.31 -0.88
C GLY A 253 6.81 -17.15 -1.88
N LYS A 254 6.85 -15.92 -1.36
CA LYS A 254 7.21 -14.70 -2.12
C LYS A 254 8.69 -14.41 -1.90
N PRO A 255 9.55 -14.43 -2.94
CA PRO A 255 10.90 -13.93 -2.79
C PRO A 255 10.88 -12.44 -2.47
N VAL A 256 11.71 -12.00 -1.53
CA VAL A 256 11.89 -10.57 -1.23
C VAL A 256 13.03 -10.06 -2.11
N THR A 257 12.74 -9.06 -2.95
CA THR A 257 13.78 -8.37 -3.72
C THR A 257 14.36 -7.25 -2.87
N VAL A 258 15.69 -7.22 -2.76
CA VAL A 258 16.42 -6.22 -1.98
C VAL A 258 17.49 -5.57 -2.85
N VAL A 259 17.89 -4.36 -2.47
CA VAL A 259 18.99 -3.62 -3.12
C VAL A 259 20.11 -3.50 -2.09
N ILE A 260 21.35 -3.76 -2.51
CA ILE A 260 22.53 -3.57 -1.65
C ILE A 260 22.82 -2.07 -1.60
N THR A 261 22.63 -1.46 -0.44
CA THR A 261 22.81 -0.02 -0.24
C THR A 261 24.05 0.33 0.59
N ASP A 262 24.57 -0.62 1.35
CA ASP A 262 25.70 -0.40 2.27
C ASP A 262 26.57 -1.66 2.38
N GLU A 263 27.76 -1.49 2.95
CA GLU A 263 28.66 -2.57 3.35
C GLU A 263 28.37 -2.97 4.81
N CYS A 264 28.28 -4.26 5.10
CA CYS A 264 28.28 -4.76 6.49
C CYS A 264 29.73 -5.00 6.95
N PRO A 265 30.30 -4.15 7.84
CA PRO A 265 31.67 -4.34 8.29
C PRO A 265 31.77 -5.57 9.22
N GLY A 266 32.65 -6.51 8.88
CA GLY A 266 32.90 -7.72 9.69
C GLY A 266 31.96 -8.88 9.41
N CYS A 267 31.10 -8.77 8.40
CA CYS A 267 30.29 -9.87 7.88
C CYS A 267 31.12 -10.87 7.05
N ASP A 268 30.66 -12.13 6.99
CA ASP A 268 31.25 -13.18 6.13
C ASP A 268 31.15 -12.83 4.63
N SER A 269 31.96 -13.51 3.81
CA SER A 269 32.07 -13.26 2.35
C SER A 269 30.75 -13.27 1.57
N VAL A 270 29.74 -14.00 2.04
CA VAL A 270 28.38 -13.99 1.50
C VAL A 270 27.41 -13.89 2.68
N HIS A 271 27.11 -12.67 3.08
CA HIS A 271 26.15 -12.35 4.14
C HIS A 271 25.27 -11.18 3.71
N PHE A 272 23.96 -11.32 3.92
CA PHE A 272 23.00 -10.26 3.69
C PHE A 272 22.52 -9.74 5.05
N ASP A 273 23.04 -8.58 5.46
CA ASP A 273 22.48 -7.85 6.60
C ASP A 273 21.26 -7.06 6.11
N LEU A 274 20.09 -7.67 6.25
CA LEU A 274 18.85 -7.12 5.72
C LEU A 274 18.24 -6.12 6.70
N SER A 275 17.64 -5.05 6.17
CA SER A 275 16.81 -4.16 6.98
C SER A 275 15.67 -4.93 7.66
N GLY A 276 15.20 -4.45 8.81
CA GLY A 276 14.08 -5.10 9.53
C GLY A 276 12.81 -5.26 8.67
N THR A 277 12.58 -4.34 7.72
CA THR A 277 11.51 -4.43 6.72
C THR A 277 11.74 -5.60 5.76
N ALA A 278 12.92 -5.71 5.14
CA ALA A 278 13.24 -6.80 4.22
C ALA A 278 13.26 -8.16 4.94
N PHE A 279 13.81 -8.21 6.15
CA PHE A 279 13.83 -9.41 6.98
C PHE A 279 12.43 -9.86 7.36
N GLY A 280 11.58 -8.93 7.81
CA GLY A 280 10.18 -9.20 8.15
C GLY A 280 9.33 -9.64 6.95
N ALA A 281 9.60 -9.11 5.76
CA ALA A 281 8.89 -9.48 4.54
C ALA A 281 9.11 -10.95 4.11
N MET A 282 10.20 -11.59 4.57
CA MET A 282 10.43 -13.02 4.35
C MET A 282 9.60 -13.91 5.29
N ALA A 283 9.00 -13.35 6.34
CA ALA A 283 8.27 -14.11 7.34
C ALA A 283 6.90 -14.59 6.82
N ALA A 284 6.44 -15.71 7.36
CA ALA A 284 5.04 -16.09 7.23
C ALA A 284 4.12 -14.97 7.78
N PRO A 285 2.89 -14.84 7.28
CA PRO A 285 1.91 -13.87 7.78
C PRO A 285 1.83 -13.82 9.32
N GLY A 286 1.92 -12.62 9.90
CA GLY A 286 1.88 -12.41 11.35
C GLY A 286 3.11 -12.90 12.13
N LYS A 287 4.18 -13.33 11.45
CA LYS A 287 5.41 -13.86 12.07
C LYS A 287 6.64 -12.98 11.89
N ALA A 288 6.48 -11.73 11.41
CA ALA A 288 7.58 -10.83 11.12
C ALA A 288 8.51 -10.63 12.33
N ASP A 289 7.96 -10.31 13.51
CA ASP A 289 8.76 -10.09 14.71
C ASP A 289 9.43 -11.37 15.24
N GLN A 290 8.74 -12.51 15.13
CA GLN A 290 9.33 -13.80 15.47
C GLN A 290 10.54 -14.10 14.56
N LEU A 291 10.44 -13.81 13.26
CA LEU A 291 11.54 -14.02 12.33
C LEU A 291 12.70 -13.06 12.63
N ARG A 292 12.45 -11.76 12.83
CA ARG A 292 13.48 -10.77 13.20
C ARG A 292 14.27 -11.16 14.45
N ASN A 293 13.61 -11.80 15.41
CA ASN A 293 14.24 -12.28 16.64
C ASN A 293 15.01 -13.60 16.50
N ALA A 294 15.00 -14.24 15.32
CA ALA A 294 15.70 -15.50 15.08
C ALA A 294 17.23 -15.33 14.93
N GLY A 295 17.72 -14.10 14.72
CA GLY A 295 19.13 -13.83 14.48
C GLY A 295 19.55 -14.23 13.05
N THR A 296 20.66 -14.97 12.92
CA THR A 296 21.19 -15.38 11.62
C THR A 296 20.39 -16.52 11.00
N LEU A 297 19.95 -16.33 9.76
CA LEU A 297 19.23 -17.35 8.98
C LEU A 297 20.04 -17.81 7.78
N GLN A 298 19.95 -19.10 7.46
CA GLN A 298 20.38 -19.61 6.17
C GLN A 298 19.31 -19.27 5.13
N ILE A 299 19.69 -18.52 4.11
CA ILE A 299 18.80 -18.10 3.03
C ILE A 299 19.27 -18.65 1.69
N GLN A 300 18.34 -18.73 0.75
CA GLN A 300 18.66 -18.89 -0.67
C GLN A 300 18.52 -17.52 -1.34
N TYR A 301 19.42 -17.20 -2.26
CA TYR A 301 19.39 -15.94 -2.98
C TYR A 301 19.68 -16.16 -4.46
N THR A 302 19.14 -15.28 -5.29
CA THR A 302 19.52 -15.13 -6.70
C THR A 302 19.60 -13.64 -7.02
N ARG A 303 20.58 -13.25 -7.82
CA ARG A 303 20.65 -11.88 -8.33
C ARG A 303 19.50 -11.68 -9.32
N VAL A 304 18.80 -10.55 -9.21
CA VAL A 304 17.69 -10.15 -10.10
C VAL A 304 17.93 -8.73 -10.62
N LYS A 305 17.17 -8.33 -11.65
CA LYS A 305 17.25 -6.97 -12.18
C LYS A 305 16.55 -5.97 -11.26
N CYS A 306 17.16 -4.81 -11.06
CA CYS A 306 16.54 -3.64 -10.47
C CYS A 306 15.43 -3.10 -11.40
N ASN A 307 14.32 -2.66 -10.81
CA ASN A 307 13.20 -2.09 -11.52
C ASN A 307 12.62 -0.93 -10.69
N TYR A 308 12.68 0.28 -11.22
CA TYR A 308 12.18 1.51 -10.63
C TYR A 308 11.13 2.14 -11.57
N PRO A 309 9.90 1.59 -11.62
CA PRO A 309 8.89 2.02 -12.59
C PRO A 309 8.61 3.52 -12.53
N GLY A 310 8.70 4.20 -13.69
CA GLY A 310 8.44 5.63 -13.79
C GLY A 310 9.52 6.52 -13.18
N VAL A 311 10.65 5.95 -12.75
CA VAL A 311 11.79 6.70 -12.19
C VAL A 311 12.94 6.65 -13.18
N ALA A 312 13.38 7.83 -13.62
CA ALA A 312 14.61 7.96 -14.42
C ALA A 312 15.84 7.99 -13.52
N VAL A 313 17.00 7.65 -14.09
CA VAL A 313 18.29 7.75 -13.39
C VAL A 313 18.47 9.16 -12.84
N ALA A 314 18.90 9.24 -11.59
CA ALA A 314 19.19 10.50 -10.92
C ALA A 314 20.65 10.58 -10.48
N PHE A 315 21.12 11.81 -10.31
CA PHE A 315 22.50 12.13 -9.96
C PHE A 315 22.49 13.03 -8.74
N HIS A 316 22.78 12.47 -7.57
CA HIS A 316 22.98 13.26 -6.36
C HIS A 316 24.41 13.79 -6.36
N VAL A 317 24.58 15.10 -6.52
CA VAL A 317 25.90 15.73 -6.53
C VAL A 317 26.38 15.91 -5.10
N ASP A 318 27.56 15.38 -4.80
CA ASP A 318 28.16 15.42 -3.48
C ASP A 318 28.34 16.87 -2.98
N SER A 319 28.10 17.11 -1.69
CA SER A 319 28.19 18.45 -1.09
C SER A 319 29.59 19.07 -1.13
N GLY A 320 30.64 18.27 -1.25
CA GLY A 320 32.02 18.72 -1.44
C GLY A 320 32.39 19.08 -2.88
N SER A 321 31.48 18.83 -3.83
CA SER A 321 31.70 19.18 -5.24
C SER A 321 31.88 20.69 -5.42
N ASN A 322 32.75 21.07 -6.34
CA ASN A 322 33.08 22.45 -6.69
C ASN A 322 33.57 22.51 -8.16
N PRO A 323 33.94 23.68 -8.71
CA PRO A 323 34.34 23.77 -10.11
C PRO A 323 35.53 22.89 -10.50
N TYR A 324 36.40 22.46 -9.57
CA TYR A 324 37.60 21.67 -9.87
C TYR A 324 37.43 20.17 -9.52
N TYR A 325 36.42 19.84 -8.73
CA TYR A 325 36.14 18.51 -8.22
C TYR A 325 34.65 18.22 -8.33
N PHE A 326 34.29 17.18 -9.07
CA PHE A 326 32.90 16.78 -9.21
C PHE A 326 32.73 15.34 -8.72
N ALA A 327 31.81 15.12 -7.80
CA ALA A 327 31.44 13.79 -7.36
C ALA A 327 29.91 13.62 -7.33
N THR A 328 29.45 12.43 -7.69
CA THR A 328 28.02 12.13 -7.71
C THR A 328 27.75 10.67 -7.40
N VAL A 329 26.65 10.44 -6.68
CA VAL A 329 26.02 9.13 -6.55
C VAL A 329 25.01 8.99 -7.68
N VAL A 330 25.10 7.89 -8.42
CA VAL A 330 24.10 7.52 -9.43
C VAL A 330 23.02 6.70 -8.74
N GLU A 331 21.77 7.14 -8.88
CA GLU A 331 20.60 6.55 -8.23
C GLU A 331 19.59 6.05 -9.26
N PHE A 332 18.85 4.99 -8.91
CA PHE A 332 17.75 4.44 -9.70
C PHE A 332 18.16 3.91 -11.08
N ASP A 333 19.36 3.34 -11.21
CA ASP A 333 19.75 2.62 -12.42
C ASP A 333 19.02 1.28 -12.52
N ASP A 334 18.07 1.23 -13.45
CA ASP A 334 17.31 0.02 -13.74
C ASP A 334 18.21 -1.10 -14.29
N GLY A 335 17.63 -2.29 -14.40
CA GLY A 335 18.27 -3.41 -15.06
C GLY A 335 19.29 -4.04 -14.14
N GLU A 336 20.57 -4.01 -14.48
CA GLU A 336 21.58 -4.81 -13.79
C GLU A 336 22.08 -4.14 -12.48
N GLY A 337 21.76 -2.86 -12.27
CA GLY A 337 22.00 -2.08 -11.04
C GLY A 337 23.47 -1.83 -10.71
N GLY A 338 24.41 -2.32 -11.53
CA GLY A 338 25.84 -2.20 -11.30
C GLY A 338 26.52 -1.50 -12.47
N LEU A 339 27.21 -0.40 -12.19
CA LEU A 339 27.96 0.36 -13.20
C LEU A 339 29.46 0.00 -13.19
N SER A 340 30.02 -0.29 -14.37
CA SER A 340 31.46 -0.49 -14.54
C SER A 340 32.21 0.80 -14.85
N THR A 341 31.60 1.71 -15.60
CA THR A 341 32.19 3.01 -15.91
C THR A 341 31.14 4.11 -15.86
N VAL A 342 31.58 5.28 -15.38
CA VAL A 342 30.85 6.54 -15.46
C VAL A 342 31.78 7.56 -16.08
N GLU A 343 31.30 8.28 -17.08
CA GLU A 343 32.09 9.27 -17.81
C GLU A 343 31.34 10.60 -17.89
N LEU A 344 32.10 11.69 -17.83
CA LEU A 344 31.59 13.06 -17.85
C LEU A 344 32.05 13.78 -19.12
N GLN A 345 31.11 14.42 -19.81
CA GLN A 345 31.39 15.32 -20.92
C GLN A 345 30.99 16.76 -20.55
N GLN A 346 31.88 17.70 -20.82
CA GLN A 346 31.70 19.12 -20.55
C GLN A 346 30.99 19.83 -21.70
N ASN A 347 30.42 21.00 -21.42
CA ASN A 347 29.76 21.80 -22.45
C ASN A 347 30.74 22.25 -23.53
N GLY A 348 30.37 22.03 -24.80
CA GLY A 348 31.19 22.40 -25.95
C GLY A 348 32.47 21.58 -26.12
N GLN A 349 32.61 20.46 -25.41
CA GLN A 349 33.74 19.55 -25.54
C GLN A 349 33.28 18.16 -25.98
N ASP A 350 34.01 17.54 -26.90
CA ASP A 350 33.66 16.21 -27.44
C ASP A 350 34.31 15.05 -26.66
N ASN A 351 35.32 15.33 -25.83
CA ASN A 351 36.01 14.32 -25.03
C ASN A 351 35.20 13.90 -23.80
N TRP A 352 35.26 12.61 -23.50
CA TRP A 352 34.72 12.00 -22.30
C TRP A 352 35.80 11.86 -21.24
N LEU A 353 35.52 12.33 -20.03
CA LEU A 353 36.40 12.23 -18.87
C LEU A 353 35.92 11.06 -18.00
N THR A 354 36.71 9.98 -17.92
CA THR A 354 36.37 8.83 -17.09
C THR A 354 36.45 9.19 -15.60
N MET A 355 35.35 8.94 -14.88
CA MET A 355 35.27 9.15 -13.45
C MET A 355 35.85 7.96 -12.70
N GLN A 356 36.42 8.23 -11.53
CA GLN A 356 36.98 7.23 -10.62
C GLN A 356 35.96 6.86 -9.56
N ARG A 357 35.83 5.56 -9.24
CA ARG A 357 35.00 5.13 -8.12
C ARG A 357 35.68 5.53 -6.81
N LEU A 358 34.94 6.21 -5.92
CA LEU A 358 35.40 6.56 -4.57
C LEU A 358 35.16 5.41 -3.60
N TRP A 359 33.89 5.21 -3.25
CA TRP A 359 33.38 4.16 -2.39
C TRP A 359 31.89 3.96 -2.70
N GLY A 360 31.41 2.71 -2.62
CA GLY A 360 30.05 2.36 -3.00
C GLY A 360 29.68 2.80 -4.42
N ALA A 361 28.53 3.45 -4.56
CA ALA A 361 28.00 4.00 -5.81
C ALA A 361 28.48 5.43 -6.14
N ASN A 362 29.44 5.98 -5.38
CA ASN A 362 29.96 7.33 -5.58
C ASN A 362 31.11 7.37 -6.61
N TRP A 363 30.96 8.23 -7.61
CA TRP A 363 31.93 8.46 -8.68
C TRP A 363 32.47 9.88 -8.61
N LYS A 364 33.79 10.05 -8.72
CA LYS A 364 34.45 11.36 -8.69
C LYS A 364 35.27 11.66 -9.93
N LEU A 365 35.51 12.94 -10.16
CA LEU A 365 36.43 13.47 -11.15
C LEU A 365 37.24 14.61 -10.54
N ASN A 366 38.57 14.45 -10.54
CA ASN A 366 39.53 15.51 -10.26
C ASN A 366 39.99 16.07 -11.60
N SER A 367 39.52 17.26 -11.96
CA SER A 367 39.73 17.81 -13.31
C SER A 367 41.01 18.66 -13.43
N GLY A 368 41.58 19.12 -12.31
CA GLY A 368 42.76 19.99 -12.27
C GLY A 368 42.56 21.39 -12.88
N SER A 369 41.39 21.66 -13.46
CA SER A 369 40.99 22.92 -14.10
C SER A 369 39.47 23.10 -13.95
N PRO A 370 38.91 24.32 -14.03
CA PRO A 370 37.48 24.50 -13.83
C PRO A 370 36.64 23.74 -14.86
N LEU A 371 35.71 22.92 -14.39
CA LEU A 371 34.77 22.19 -15.24
C LEU A 371 33.70 23.11 -15.83
N ALA A 372 33.42 22.96 -17.11
CA ALA A 372 32.44 23.75 -17.86
C ALA A 372 31.08 23.02 -17.99
N ALA A 373 30.11 23.42 -17.18
CA ALA A 373 28.73 22.91 -17.23
C ALA A 373 27.94 23.51 -18.42
N PRO A 374 26.81 22.92 -18.85
CA PRO A 374 26.19 21.68 -18.35
C PRO A 374 27.02 20.41 -18.62
N PHE A 375 26.88 19.41 -17.75
CA PHE A 375 27.55 18.11 -17.89
C PHE A 375 26.60 17.05 -18.43
N SER A 376 27.08 16.27 -19.39
CA SER A 376 26.45 15.01 -19.81
C SER A 376 27.16 13.85 -19.12
N LEU A 377 26.40 12.85 -18.67
CA LEU A 377 26.97 11.64 -18.05
C LEU A 377 26.63 10.40 -18.88
N ARG A 378 27.67 9.61 -19.19
CA ARG A 378 27.53 8.31 -19.85
C ARG A 378 27.79 7.22 -18.83
N LEU A 379 26.84 6.30 -18.70
CA LEU A 379 26.85 5.20 -17.75
C LEU A 379 27.00 3.89 -18.52
N THR A 380 27.91 3.01 -18.08
CA THR A 380 28.08 1.69 -18.68
C THR A 380 27.78 0.61 -17.66
N SER A 381 26.83 -0.28 -17.99
CA SER A 381 26.53 -1.44 -17.14
C SER A 381 27.77 -2.32 -16.98
N GLY A 382 27.96 -2.86 -15.77
CA GLY A 382 29.03 -3.78 -15.44
C GLY A 382 28.88 -5.16 -16.06
N GLU A 383 27.65 -5.63 -16.28
CA GLU A 383 27.40 -6.97 -16.80
C GLU A 383 27.22 -6.94 -18.33
N SER A 384 26.17 -6.29 -18.82
CA SER A 384 25.86 -6.27 -20.27
C SER A 384 26.72 -5.34 -21.10
N ARG A 385 27.49 -4.43 -20.49
CA ARG A 385 28.24 -3.36 -21.16
C ARG A 385 27.37 -2.39 -21.98
N LYS A 386 26.05 -2.43 -21.79
CA LYS A 386 25.13 -1.43 -22.35
C LYS A 386 25.46 -0.05 -21.80
N THR A 387 25.24 0.97 -22.63
CA THR A 387 25.48 2.36 -22.25
C THR A 387 24.20 3.18 -22.30
N VAL A 388 24.07 4.11 -21.34
CA VAL A 388 22.99 5.09 -21.28
C VAL A 388 23.61 6.49 -21.18
N LEU A 389 23.05 7.44 -21.95
CA LEU A 389 23.53 8.81 -22.00
C LEU A 389 22.51 9.77 -21.39
N ALA A 390 22.83 10.32 -20.23
CA ALA A 390 22.10 11.43 -19.64
C ALA A 390 22.68 12.75 -20.15
N SER A 391 22.12 13.27 -21.25
CA SER A 391 22.62 14.48 -21.91
C SER A 391 22.32 15.75 -21.10
N LYS A 392 23.34 16.58 -20.86
CA LYS A 392 23.26 17.88 -20.17
C LYS A 392 22.47 17.84 -18.85
N VAL A 393 22.52 16.71 -18.15
CA VAL A 393 21.71 16.42 -16.95
C VAL A 393 22.09 17.28 -15.75
N ILE A 394 23.37 17.64 -15.62
CA ILE A 394 23.82 18.59 -14.61
C ILE A 394 23.85 19.98 -15.26
N PRO A 395 22.95 20.90 -14.89
CA PRO A 395 22.80 22.18 -15.58
C PRO A 395 23.96 23.14 -15.27
N ALA A 396 24.08 24.21 -16.07
CA ALA A 396 24.89 25.35 -15.67
C ALA A 396 24.35 25.96 -14.36
N GLY A 397 25.24 26.33 -13.44
CA GLY A 397 24.85 26.85 -12.13
C GLY A 397 24.37 25.79 -11.13
N TRP A 398 24.67 24.51 -11.38
CA TRP A 398 24.41 23.43 -10.42
C TRP A 398 24.98 23.76 -9.03
N GLN A 399 24.27 23.32 -8.01
CA GLN A 399 24.63 23.45 -6.61
C GLN A 399 25.05 22.08 -6.03
N PRO A 400 26.11 22.04 -5.20
CA PRO A 400 26.46 20.85 -4.42
C PRO A 400 25.33 20.40 -3.49
N GLY A 401 25.23 19.09 -3.21
CA GLY A 401 24.20 18.50 -2.36
C GLY A 401 22.80 18.42 -2.99
N LYS A 402 22.67 18.74 -4.29
CA LYS A 402 21.39 18.65 -5.02
C LYS A 402 21.35 17.40 -5.90
N THR A 403 20.13 16.88 -6.06
CA THR A 403 19.84 15.78 -6.99
C THR A 403 19.30 16.32 -8.30
N TYR A 404 19.86 15.86 -9.42
CA TYR A 404 19.42 16.17 -10.77
C TYR A 404 18.89 14.90 -11.44
N ARG A 405 17.67 14.97 -11.99
CA ARG A 405 17.01 13.81 -12.60
C ARG A 405 17.17 13.86 -14.12
N SER A 406 17.47 12.71 -14.71
CA SER A 406 17.53 12.56 -16.17
C SER A 406 16.17 12.20 -16.77
N HIS A 407 16.16 11.91 -18.07
CA HIS A 407 15.01 11.36 -18.79
C HIS A 407 15.30 9.95 -19.35
N VAL A 408 16.35 9.29 -18.86
CA VAL A 408 16.85 8.03 -19.40
C VAL A 408 16.92 6.96 -18.32
N ASN A 409 16.80 5.70 -18.72
CA ASN A 409 17.13 4.55 -17.87
C ASN A 409 17.65 3.37 -18.71
N PHE A 410 18.17 2.31 -18.08
CA PHE A 410 18.64 1.12 -18.81
C PHE A 410 17.51 0.24 -19.36
N HIS A 411 16.26 0.53 -18.97
CA HIS A 411 15.04 -0.09 -19.48
C HIS A 411 14.28 0.77 -20.52
N SER A 412 14.72 2.01 -20.79
CA SER A 412 14.04 2.92 -21.73
C SER A 412 14.37 2.66 -23.19
#